data_AF-A0A1G7KW59-F1
#
_entry.id   AF-A0A1G7KW59-F1
#
_cell.length_a   1.000
_cell.length_b   1.000
_cell.length_c   1.000
_cell.angle_alpha   90.00
_cell.angle_beta   90.00
_cell.angle_gamma   90.00
#
_symmetry.space_group_name_H-M   'P 1'
#
loop_
_entity.id
_entity.type
_entity.pdbx_description
1 polymer ?
#
loop_
_entity_poly.entity_id
_entity_poly.type
_entity_poly.pdbx_seq_one_letter_code
_entity_poly.pdbx_strand_id
1 'polypeptide(L)'
;MKERPINHKNVLLLGASLEVLHQESKEWLETISFWSYEAQFFKNLLKQVKTNETRYQQMLQTLDTIYNQLFKFLKKDIVVHEKNLAQLQELTIGFSDTDYRDEHKQLSESMSLLTQDFKELKMTIFDFVKQRTLLDG
;
A
#
# COMPACT_ATOMS: atom_id res chain seq x y z
N MET A 1 8.93 -30.32 -27.11
CA MET A 1 9.45 -29.38 -26.10
C MET A 1 9.84 -30.20 -24.88
N LYS A 2 11.05 -30.04 -24.34
CA LYS A 2 11.44 -30.69 -23.08
C LYS A 2 11.15 -29.71 -21.95
N GLU A 3 10.24 -30.07 -21.06
CA GLU A 3 10.02 -29.35 -19.80
C GLU A 3 11.32 -29.39 -19.00
N ARG A 4 11.85 -28.22 -18.65
CA ARG A 4 13.00 -28.13 -17.75
C ARG A 4 12.52 -28.50 -16.35
N PRO A 5 13.18 -29.44 -15.66
CA PRO A 5 12.79 -29.79 -14.31
C PRO A 5 13.01 -28.58 -13.39
N ILE A 6 11.92 -28.09 -12.79
CA ILE A 6 11.98 -27.08 -11.74
C ILE A 6 12.76 -27.69 -10.59
N ASN A 7 13.96 -27.18 -10.32
CA ASN A 7 14.78 -27.64 -9.21
C ASN A 7 14.20 -27.10 -7.90
N HIS A 8 13.35 -27.91 -7.25
CA HIS A 8 12.67 -27.57 -6.01
C HIS A 8 13.63 -27.27 -4.83
N LYS A 9 14.89 -27.71 -4.91
CA LYS A 9 15.90 -27.38 -3.89
C LYS A 9 16.36 -25.91 -3.94
N ASN A 10 16.31 -25.25 -5.11
CA ASN A 10 16.67 -23.83 -5.21
C ASN A 10 15.54 -22.93 -4.67
N VAL A 11 14.27 -23.32 -4.85
CA VAL A 11 13.11 -22.60 -4.31
C VAL A 11 13.13 -22.57 -2.78
N LEU A 12 13.56 -23.66 -2.14
CA LEU A 12 13.68 -23.75 -0.68
C LEU A 12 14.86 -22.94 -0.09
N LEU A 13 15.86 -22.58 -0.90
CA LEU A 13 17.04 -21.82 -0.45
C LEU A 13 16.92 -20.30 -0.67
N LEU A 14 15.94 -19.83 -1.44
CA LEU A 14 15.78 -18.42 -1.88
C LEU A 14 14.67 -17.64 -1.15
N GLY A 15 13.96 -18.25 -0.19
CA GLY A 15 12.74 -17.64 0.37
C GLY A 15 11.53 -17.84 -0.55
N ALA A 16 10.50 -16.97 -0.47
CA ALA A 16 9.31 -17.09 -1.30
C ALA A 16 9.63 -17.05 -2.81
N SER A 17 8.86 -17.75 -3.64
CA SER A 17 9.06 -17.72 -5.09
C SER A 17 8.78 -16.33 -5.68
N LEU A 18 9.41 -15.98 -6.80
CA LEU A 18 9.15 -14.70 -7.49
C LEU A 18 7.67 -14.53 -7.89
N GLU A 19 6.96 -15.62 -8.16
CA GLU A 19 5.52 -15.59 -8.43
C GLU A 19 4.70 -15.20 -7.20
N VAL A 20 5.12 -15.64 -6.00
CA VAL A 20 4.48 -15.23 -4.75
C VAL A 20 4.71 -13.74 -4.49
N LEU A 21 5.95 -13.25 -4.67
CA LEU A 21 6.28 -11.84 -4.50
C LEU A 21 5.56 -10.93 -5.52
N HIS A 22 5.42 -11.41 -6.76
CA HIS A 22 4.62 -10.76 -7.79
C HIS A 22 3.15 -10.63 -7.38
N GLN A 23 2.57 -11.73 -6.89
CA GLN A 23 1.17 -11.75 -6.46
C GLN A 23 0.94 -10.80 -5.28
N GLU A 24 1.86 -10.78 -4.31
CA GLU A 24 1.82 -9.84 -3.18
C GLU A 24 1.88 -8.38 -3.65
N SER A 25 2.75 -8.04 -4.60
CA SER A 25 2.83 -6.69 -5.17
C SER A 25 1.53 -6.26 -5.86
N LYS A 26 0.84 -7.18 -6.55
CA LYS A 26 -0.49 -6.92 -7.14
C LYS A 26 -1.53 -6.63 -6.07
N GLU A 27 -1.55 -7.42 -5.01
CA GLU A 27 -2.46 -7.23 -3.87
C GLU A 27 -2.23 -5.88 -3.18
N TRP A 28 -0.98 -5.43 -3.07
CA TRP A 28 -0.66 -4.09 -2.57
C TRP A 28 -1.20 -2.98 -3.48
N LEU A 29 -1.09 -3.12 -4.81
CA LEU A 29 -1.64 -2.13 -5.76
C LEU A 29 -3.17 -2.05 -5.68
N GLU A 30 -3.85 -3.17 -5.51
CA GLU A 30 -5.29 -3.24 -5.29
C GLU A 30 -5.67 -2.58 -3.97
N THR A 31 -4.94 -2.92 -2.89
CA THR A 31 -5.12 -2.35 -1.56
C THR A 31 -4.97 -0.84 -1.54
N ILE A 32 -3.90 -0.29 -2.13
CA ILE A 32 -3.68 1.16 -2.22
C ILE A 32 -4.80 1.82 -3.04
N SER A 33 -5.24 1.18 -4.13
CA SER A 33 -6.35 1.71 -4.94
C SER A 33 -7.66 1.73 -4.16
N PHE A 34 -7.93 0.72 -3.33
CA PHE A 34 -9.07 0.72 -2.41
C PHE A 34 -8.95 1.81 -1.34
N TRP A 35 -7.78 1.97 -0.72
CA TRP A 35 -7.55 3.03 0.26
C TRP A 35 -7.74 4.43 -0.33
N SER A 36 -7.41 4.63 -1.60
CA SER A 36 -7.73 5.88 -2.31
C SER A 36 -9.23 6.18 -2.33
N TYR A 37 -10.09 5.18 -2.55
CA TYR A 37 -11.53 5.33 -2.44
C TYR A 37 -11.99 5.59 -1.00
N GLU A 38 -11.45 4.83 -0.03
CA GLU A 38 -11.75 5.03 1.40
C GLU A 38 -11.39 6.45 1.87
N ALA A 39 -10.21 6.96 1.51
CA ALA A 39 -9.77 8.31 1.89
C ALA A 39 -10.71 9.39 1.33
N GLN A 40 -11.15 9.25 0.08
CA GLN A 40 -12.12 10.16 -0.52
C GLN A 40 -13.49 10.06 0.17
N PHE A 41 -13.92 8.85 0.53
CA PHE A 41 -15.14 8.64 1.32
C PHE A 41 -15.06 9.36 2.67
N PHE A 42 -13.98 9.17 3.43
CA PHE A 42 -13.80 9.84 4.72
C PHE A 42 -13.72 11.36 4.60
N LYS A 43 -13.07 11.87 3.55
CA LYS A 43 -13.05 13.31 3.27
C LYS A 43 -14.46 13.86 3.04
N ASN A 44 -15.30 13.13 2.31
CA ASN A 44 -16.69 13.51 2.07
C ASN A 44 -17.53 13.41 3.35
N LEU A 45 -17.32 12.38 4.16
CA LEU A 45 -17.99 12.19 5.45
C LEU A 45 -17.66 13.35 6.42
N LEU A 46 -16.37 13.69 6.53
CA LEU A 46 -15.91 14.80 7.35
C LEU A 46 -16.54 16.13 6.88
N LYS A 47 -16.58 16.40 5.58
CA LYS A 47 -17.20 17.63 5.03
C LYS A 47 -18.68 17.82 5.40
N GLN A 48 -19.40 16.76 5.77
CA GLN A 48 -20.79 16.87 6.24
C GLN A 48 -20.87 17.44 7.66
N VAL A 49 -19.81 17.28 8.46
CA VAL A 49 -19.70 17.84 9.81
C VAL A 49 -19.36 19.33 9.70
N LYS A 50 -20.36 20.20 9.88
CA LYS A 50 -20.16 21.66 9.87
C LYS A 50 -19.47 22.13 11.14
N THR A 51 -18.13 22.11 11.17
CA THR A 51 -17.35 22.57 12.32
C THR A 51 -16.10 23.36 11.91
N ASN A 52 -15.62 24.20 12.84
CA ASN A 52 -14.37 24.97 12.71
C ASN A 52 -13.27 24.43 13.64
N GLU A 53 -13.44 23.25 14.24
CA GLU A 53 -12.45 22.70 15.16
C GLU A 53 -11.11 22.42 14.47
N THR A 54 -10.02 22.78 15.15
CA THR A 54 -8.66 22.54 14.66
C THR A 54 -8.41 21.06 14.39
N ARG A 55 -8.93 20.17 15.24
CA ARG A 55 -8.81 18.71 15.07
C ARG A 55 -9.44 18.23 13.76
N TYR A 56 -10.56 18.82 13.35
CA TYR A 56 -11.21 18.51 12.07
C TYR A 56 -10.32 18.90 10.88
N GLN A 57 -9.75 20.10 10.91
CA GLN A 57 -8.85 20.56 9.85
C GLN A 57 -7.58 19.70 9.77
N GLN A 58 -7.06 19.27 10.91
CA GLN A 58 -5.93 18.33 10.98
C GLN A 58 -6.27 17.00 10.32
N MET A 59 -7.42 16.39 10.61
CA MET A 59 -7.84 15.13 9.98
C MET A 59 -7.97 15.25 8.46
N LEU A 60 -8.54 16.36 7.96
CA LEU A 60 -8.62 16.62 6.52
C LEU A 60 -7.23 16.76 5.88
N GLN A 61 -6.33 17.50 6.53
CA GLN A 61 -4.96 17.68 6.04
C GLN A 61 -4.21 16.36 6.02
N THR A 62 -4.33 15.54 7.08
CA THR A 62 -3.70 14.21 7.13
C THR A 62 -4.23 13.29 6.03
N LEU A 63 -5.55 13.27 5.79
CA LEU A 63 -6.13 12.53 4.66
C LEU A 63 -5.55 12.98 3.32
N ASP A 64 -5.44 14.30 3.10
CA ASP A 64 -4.88 14.85 1.86
C ASP A 64 -3.39 14.51 1.70
N THR A 65 -2.60 14.52 2.77
CA THR A 65 -1.19 14.11 2.75
C THR A 65 -1.05 12.63 2.43
N ILE A 66 -1.76 11.76 3.15
CA ILE A 66 -1.71 10.31 2.92
C ILE A 66 -2.12 9.97 1.49
N TYR A 67 -3.22 10.56 1.02
CA TYR A 67 -3.75 10.31 -0.32
C TYR A 67 -2.84 10.85 -1.43
N ASN A 68 -2.47 12.14 -1.39
CA ASN A 68 -1.78 12.79 -2.51
C ASN A 68 -0.29 12.46 -2.58
N GLN A 69 0.32 12.09 -1.44
CA GLN A 69 1.74 11.84 -1.35
C GLN A 69 2.00 10.36 -1.12
N LEU A 70 1.66 9.82 0.04
CA LEU A 70 2.12 8.48 0.44
C LEU A 70 1.57 7.38 -0.46
N PHE A 71 0.27 7.35 -0.73
CA PHE A 71 -0.33 6.35 -1.62
C PHE A 71 0.22 6.43 -3.04
N LYS A 72 0.41 7.65 -3.54
CA LYS A 72 0.90 7.89 -4.89
C LYS A 72 2.37 7.47 -5.05
N PHE A 73 3.22 7.78 -4.07
CA PHE A 73 4.62 7.37 -4.08
C PHE A 73 4.76 5.87 -3.93
N LEU A 74 4.11 5.26 -2.94
CA LEU A 74 4.20 3.82 -2.72
C LEU A 74 3.67 3.03 -3.92
N LYS A 75 2.56 3.47 -4.53
CA LYS A 75 2.05 2.88 -5.78
C LYS A 75 3.08 2.97 -6.92
N LYS A 76 3.76 4.12 -7.06
CA LYS A 76 4.79 4.30 -8.08
C LYS A 76 5.95 3.34 -7.85
N ASP A 77 6.40 3.20 -6.60
CA ASP A 77 7.54 2.35 -6.24
C ASP A 77 7.21 0.88 -6.49
N ILE A 78 5.99 0.42 -6.12
CA ILE A 78 5.53 -0.95 -6.44
C ILE A 78 5.45 -1.17 -7.96
N VAL A 79 4.99 -0.19 -8.75
CA VAL A 79 4.97 -0.31 -10.21
C VAL A 79 6.38 -0.39 -10.81
N VAL A 80 7.36 0.30 -10.23
CA VAL A 80 8.76 0.19 -10.65
C VAL A 80 9.31 -1.18 -10.30
N HIS A 81 9.06 -1.64 -9.07
CA HIS A 81 9.44 -2.97 -8.61
C HIS A 81 8.90 -4.09 -9.51
N GLU A 82 7.64 -4.01 -9.94
CA GLU A 82 7.05 -4.97 -10.87
C GLU A 82 7.66 -4.93 -12.27
N LYS A 83 8.14 -3.77 -12.72
CA LYS A 83 8.91 -3.68 -13.98
C LYS A 83 10.29 -4.33 -13.83
N ASN A 84 10.92 -4.17 -12.67
CA ASN A 84 12.21 -4.82 -12.38
C ASN A 84 12.06 -6.35 -12.43
N LEU A 85 10.95 -6.89 -11.93
CA LEU A 85 10.65 -8.33 -12.04
C LEU A 85 10.61 -8.80 -13.49
N ALA A 86 9.91 -8.08 -14.37
CA ALA A 86 9.84 -8.42 -15.79
C ALA A 86 11.24 -8.45 -16.45
N GLN A 87 12.08 -7.46 -16.13
CA GLN A 87 13.46 -7.39 -16.63
C GLN A 87 14.36 -8.52 -16.11
N LEU A 88 14.16 -8.92 -14.85
CA LEU A 88 14.85 -10.06 -14.24
C LEU A 88 14.48 -11.38 -14.95
N GLN A 89 13.20 -11.57 -15.27
CA GLN A 89 12.71 -12.74 -16.01
C GLN A 89 13.25 -12.82 -17.44
N GLU A 90 13.50 -11.67 -18.07
CA GLU A 90 14.14 -11.57 -19.39
C GLU A 90 15.67 -11.76 -19.34
N LEU A 91 16.27 -12.01 -18.17
CA LEU A 91 17.71 -12.16 -17.93
C LEU A 91 18.52 -10.93 -18.40
N THR A 92 17.95 -9.74 -18.25
CA THR A 92 18.62 -8.48 -18.62
C THR A 92 19.83 -8.25 -17.70
N ILE A 93 21.00 -7.99 -18.29
CA ILE A 93 22.27 -7.82 -17.55
C ILE A 93 22.14 -6.62 -16.59
N GLY A 94 22.39 -6.84 -15.30
CA GLY A 94 22.47 -5.80 -14.27
C GLY A 94 21.43 -5.86 -13.16
N PHE A 95 20.43 -6.76 -13.25
CA PHE A 95 19.47 -7.00 -12.16
C PHE A 95 19.77 -8.32 -11.44
N SER A 96 19.92 -8.26 -10.11
CA SER A 96 20.09 -9.45 -9.28
C SER A 96 18.78 -9.82 -8.57
N ASP A 97 18.55 -11.13 -8.40
CA ASP A 97 17.42 -11.67 -7.62
C ASP A 97 17.46 -11.17 -6.17
N THR A 98 18.66 -10.97 -5.63
CA THR A 98 18.88 -10.42 -4.28
C THR A 98 18.39 -8.98 -4.17
N ASP A 99 18.78 -8.09 -5.10
CA ASP A 99 18.37 -6.68 -5.06
C ASP A 99 16.85 -6.55 -5.17
N TYR A 100 16.22 -7.37 -6.03
CA TYR A 100 14.76 -7.43 -6.13
C TYR A 100 14.12 -7.83 -4.81
N ARG A 101 14.64 -8.87 -4.14
CA ARG A 101 14.09 -9.34 -2.85
C ARG A 101 14.26 -8.33 -1.72
N ASP A 102 15.39 -7.61 -1.70
CA ASP A 102 15.64 -6.56 -0.72
C ASP A 102 14.69 -5.37 -0.93
N GLU A 103 14.46 -4.95 -2.18
CA GLU A 103 13.45 -3.94 -2.53
C GLU A 103 12.05 -4.40 -2.11
N HIS A 104 11.70 -5.66 -2.40
CA HIS A 104 10.39 -6.22 -2.04
C HIS A 104 10.16 -6.17 -0.52
N LYS A 105 11.18 -6.50 0.27
CA LYS A 105 11.13 -6.44 1.73
C LYS A 105 10.88 -5.02 2.23
N GLN A 106 11.56 -4.03 1.65
CA GLN A 106 11.36 -2.61 2.01
C GLN A 106 9.94 -2.13 1.68
N LEU A 107 9.38 -2.59 0.55
CA LEU A 107 7.99 -2.29 0.18
C LEU A 107 6.99 -2.95 1.13
N SER A 108 7.24 -4.19 1.57
CA SER A 108 6.40 -4.90 2.55
C SER A 108 6.40 -4.19 3.91
N GLU A 109 7.57 -3.75 4.39
CA GLU A 109 7.69 -2.94 5.61
C GLU A 109 6.91 -1.61 5.47
N SER A 110 7.04 -0.93 4.33
CA SER A 110 6.31 0.30 4.03
C SER A 110 4.80 0.09 3.99
N MET A 111 4.33 -0.99 3.38
CA MET A 111 2.91 -1.38 3.33
C MET A 111 2.38 -1.67 4.74
N SER A 112 3.14 -2.36 5.58
CA SER A 112 2.74 -2.68 6.95
C SER A 112 2.58 -1.42 7.80
N LEU A 113 3.56 -0.51 7.76
CA LEU A 113 3.50 0.76 8.50
C LEU A 113 2.30 1.60 8.06
N LEU A 114 2.14 1.78 6.74
CA LEU A 114 1.04 2.56 6.19
C LEU A 114 -0.33 1.93 6.46
N THR A 115 -0.43 0.60 6.50
CA THR A 115 -1.66 -0.11 6.89
C THR A 115 -2.06 0.26 8.32
N GLN A 116 -1.11 0.26 9.24
CA GLN A 116 -1.37 0.61 10.63
C GLN A 116 -1.77 2.09 10.77
N ASP A 117 -1.00 3.00 10.19
CA ASP A 117 -1.27 4.44 10.24
C ASP A 117 -2.64 4.78 9.65
N PHE A 118 -2.98 4.17 8.52
CA PHE A 118 -4.27 4.41 7.89
C PHE A 118 -5.41 3.84 8.73
N LYS A 119 -5.24 2.67 9.36
CA LYS A 119 -6.23 2.11 10.29
C LYS A 119 -6.47 3.04 11.48
N GLU A 120 -5.41 3.58 12.09
CA GLU A 120 -5.51 4.49 13.24
C GLU A 120 -6.22 5.81 12.86
N LEU A 121 -5.92 6.35 11.67
CA LEU A 121 -6.63 7.51 11.14
C LEU A 121 -8.12 7.21 10.94
N LYS A 122 -8.47 6.06 10.34
CA LYS A 122 -9.87 5.66 10.14
C LYS A 122 -10.63 5.61 11.46
N MET A 123 -10.06 4.99 12.49
CA MET A 123 -10.65 4.95 13.83
C MET A 123 -10.87 6.35 14.41
N THR A 124 -9.86 7.22 14.29
CA THR A 124 -9.95 8.61 14.75
C THR A 124 -11.09 9.38 14.07
N ILE A 125 -11.27 9.18 12.77
CA ILE A 125 -12.35 9.81 11.99
C ILE A 125 -13.72 9.26 12.42
N PHE A 126 -13.85 7.95 12.60
CA PHE A 126 -15.10 7.34 13.06
C PHE A 126 -15.52 7.87 14.43
N ASP A 127 -14.58 7.94 15.38
CA ASP A 127 -14.85 8.45 16.72
C ASP A 127 -15.29 9.92 16.67
N PHE A 128 -14.61 10.72 15.85
CA PHE A 128 -14.96 12.13 15.66
C PHE A 128 -16.38 12.31 15.10
N VAL A 129 -16.72 11.58 14.04
CA VAL A 129 -18.05 11.66 13.42
C VAL A 129 -19.13 11.18 14.39
N LYS A 130 -18.89 10.06 15.09
CA LYS A 130 -19.83 9.50 16.07
C LYS A 130 -20.13 10.48 17.21
N GLN A 131 -19.11 11.14 17.75
CA GLN A 131 -19.29 12.16 18.80
C GLN A 131 -20.20 13.29 18.32
N ARG A 132 -20.10 13.69 17.05
CA ARG A 132 -20.91 14.76 16.48
C ARG A 132 -22.33 14.35 16.16
N THR A 133 -22.54 13.16 15.61
CA THR A 133 -23.89 12.63 15.38
C THR A 133 -24.70 12.48 16.68
N LEU A 134 -24.04 12.23 17.82
CA LEU A 134 -24.67 12.17 19.14
C LEU A 134 -24.95 13.55 19.77
N LEU A 135 -24.31 14.62 19.29
CA LEU A 135 -24.53 15.99 19.77
C LEU A 135 -25.62 16.73 18.98
N ASP A 136 -25.86 16.29 17.74
CA ASP A 136 -26.85 16.88 16.82
C ASP A 136 -28.23 16.19 16.86
N GLY A 137 -28.40 15.13 17.67
CA GLY A 137 -29.65 14.37 17.85
C GLY A 137 -30.26 14.57 19.23
#